data_AF-A0A3D4TDD3-F1
#
_entry.id   AF-A0A3D4TDD3-F1
#
_cell.length_a   1.000
_cell.length_b   1.000
_cell.length_c   1.000
_cell.angle_alpha   90.00
_cell.angle_beta   90.00
_cell.angle_gamma   90.00
#
_symmetry.space_group_name_H-M   'P 1'
#
loop_
_entity.id
_entity.type
_entity.pdbx_description
1 polymer ?
#
loop_
_entity_poly.entity_id
_entity_poly.type
_entity_poly.pdbx_seq_one_letter_code
_entity_poly.pdbx_strand_id
1 'polypeptide(L)'
;MMESILFEQTAGVAFITMNRPDKFNAFNRPMALRLQEVLDACAADDNIRAVYLTGNGKAFCAGQDLQEVLDPEGPGMNRILS
;
A
#
# COMPACT_ATOMS: atom_id res chain seq x y z
N MET A 1 -13.71 4.11 -7.68
CA MET A 1 -12.23 4.08 -7.76
C MET A 1 -11.78 2.66 -7.50
N MET A 2 -10.73 2.18 -8.18
CA MET A 2 -10.15 0.87 -7.85
C MET A 2 -9.45 0.93 -6.48
N GLU A 3 -9.48 -0.17 -5.73
CA GLU A 3 -8.79 -0.28 -4.44
C GLU A 3 -7.27 -0.29 -4.66
N SER A 4 -6.53 0.51 -3.88
CA SER A 4 -5.08 0.69 -4.03
C SER A 4 -4.25 -0.42 -3.34
N ILE A 5 -4.88 -1.23 -2.48
CA ILE A 5 -4.31 -2.40 -1.84
C ILE A 5 -5.34 -3.52 -1.97
N LEU A 6 -4.97 -4.65 -2.57
CA LEU A 6 -5.78 -5.87 -2.59
C LEU A 6 -5.30 -6.80 -1.48
N PHE A 7 -6.22 -7.54 -0.86
CA PHE A 7 -5.94 -8.45 0.23
C PHE A 7 -6.62 -9.81 0.01
N GLU A 8 -5.87 -10.88 0.22
CA GLU A 8 -6.36 -12.26 0.26
C GLU A 8 -5.66 -13.01 1.39
N GLN A 9 -6.37 -13.88 2.11
CA GLN A 9 -5.78 -14.77 3.11
C GLN A 9 -5.97 -16.22 2.68
N THR A 10 -4.86 -16.93 2.46
CA THR A 10 -4.88 -18.33 2.02
C THR A 10 -3.81 -19.12 2.77
N ALA A 11 -4.22 -20.25 3.37
CA ALA A 11 -3.33 -21.17 4.10
C ALA A 11 -2.41 -20.51 5.16
N GLY A 12 -2.94 -19.52 5.88
CA GLY A 12 -2.21 -18.78 6.91
C GLY A 12 -1.19 -17.77 6.37
N VAL A 13 -1.28 -17.42 5.08
CA VAL A 13 -0.49 -16.34 4.46
C VAL A 13 -1.43 -15.22 4.04
N ALA A 14 -1.11 -14.00 4.43
CA ALA A 14 -1.75 -12.78 3.94
C ALA A 14 -1.07 -12.31 2.66
N PHE A 15 -1.77 -12.36 1.53
CA PHE A 15 -1.34 -11.84 0.25
C PHE A 15 -1.82 -10.40 0.10
N ILE A 16 -0.87 -9.47 0.15
CA ILE A 16 -1.10 -8.03 -0.01
C ILE A 16 -0.53 -7.60 -1.37
N THR A 17 -1.39 -7.05 -2.23
CA THR A 17 -0.98 -6.55 -3.54
C THR A 17 -1.20 -5.05 -3.64
N MET A 18 -0.12 -4.29 -3.82
CA MET A 18 -0.18 -2.88 -4.19
C MET A 18 -0.79 -2.73 -5.60
N ASN A 19 -1.81 -1.91 -5.76
CA ASN A 19 -2.66 -1.91 -6.95
C ASN A 19 -2.87 -0.50 -7.53
N ARG A 20 -1.76 0.17 -7.84
CA ARG A 20 -1.72 1.38 -8.69
C ARG A 20 -0.76 1.16 -9.88
N PRO A 21 -1.02 0.17 -10.75
CA PRO A 21 -0.06 -0.26 -11.77
C PRO A 21 0.26 0.82 -12.82
N ASP A 22 -0.67 1.75 -13.06
CA ASP A 22 -0.49 2.92 -13.93
C ASP A 22 0.50 3.97 -13.35
N LYS A 23 0.75 3.90 -12.04
CA LYS A 23 1.71 4.74 -11.31
C LYS A 23 2.88 3.93 -10.76
N PHE A 24 3.15 2.75 -11.31
CA PHE A 24 4.19 1.83 -10.82
C PHE A 24 4.10 1.57 -9.30
N ASN A 25 2.87 1.53 -8.78
CA ASN A 25 2.57 1.34 -7.36
C ASN A 25 3.22 2.37 -6.44
N ALA A 26 3.47 3.59 -6.91
CA ALA A 26 3.96 4.67 -6.06
C ALA A 26 2.98 4.95 -4.91
N PHE A 27 3.50 5.23 -3.71
CA PHE A 27 2.69 5.53 -2.53
C PHE A 27 2.13 6.95 -2.60
N ASN A 28 0.81 7.03 -2.55
CA ASN A 28 0.13 8.23 -2.05
C ASN A 28 -0.36 7.97 -0.62
N ARG A 29 -0.73 9.03 0.10
CA ARG A 29 -1.19 8.96 1.48
C ARG A 29 -2.36 7.98 1.67
N PRO A 30 -3.44 7.99 0.86
CA PRO A 30 -4.53 7.03 1.01
C PRO A 30 -4.06 5.56 0.92
N MET A 31 -3.18 5.24 -0.03
CA MET A 31 -2.62 3.89 -0.17
C MET A 31 -1.71 3.52 1.01
N ALA A 32 -0.91 4.46 1.51
CA ALA A 32 -0.04 4.23 2.66
C ALA A 32 -0.85 3.95 3.95
N LEU A 33 -1.94 4.69 4.17
CA LEU A 33 -2.85 4.46 5.31
C LEU A 33 -3.56 3.12 5.18
N ARG A 34 -4.07 2.80 3.97
CA ARG A 34 -4.72 1.52 3.72
C ARG A 34 -3.77 0.34 3.94
N LEU A 35 -2.50 0.45 3.52
CA LEU A 35 -1.50 -0.60 3.75
C LEU A 35 -1.22 -0.79 5.25
N GLN A 36 -1.11 0.31 6.02
CA GLN A 36 -0.96 0.24 7.48
C GLN A 36 -2.14 -0.50 8.11
N GLU A 37 -3.38 -0.14 7.76
CA GLU A 37 -4.59 -0.81 8.26
C GLU A 37 -4.59 -2.32 7.97
N VAL A 38 -4.18 -2.74 6.76
CA VAL A 38 -4.08 -4.18 6.42
C VAL A 38 -2.99 -4.86 7.26
N LEU A 39 -1.83 -4.23 7.41
CA LEU A 39 -0.72 -4.80 8.16
C LEU A 39 -1.05 -4.90 9.66
N ASP A 40 -1.72 -3.91 10.23
CA ASP A 40 -2.20 -3.95 11.61
C ASP A 40 -3.22 -5.07 11.82
N ALA A 41 -4.14 -5.26 10.86
CA ALA A 41 -5.08 -6.38 10.88
C ALA A 41 -4.35 -7.74 10.79
N CYS A 42 -3.30 -7.84 9.96
CA CYS A 42 -2.47 -9.04 9.87
C CYS A 42 -1.72 -9.32 11.17
N ALA A 43 -1.20 -8.28 11.83
CA ALA A 43 -0.46 -8.41 13.08
C ALA A 43 -1.36 -8.84 14.26
N ALA A 44 -2.66 -8.52 14.19
CA ALA A 44 -3.64 -8.89 15.21
C ALA A 44 -4.30 -10.27 15.01
N ASP A 45 -4.11 -10.91 13.85
CA ASP A 45 -4.70 -12.21 13.53
C ASP A 45 -3.69 -13.35 13.74
N ASP A 46 -3.86 -14.13 14.81
CA ASP A 46 -3.04 -15.30 15.13
C ASP A 46 -3.07 -16.39 14.06
N ASN A 47 -4.03 -16.36 13.11
CA ASN A 47 -4.08 -17.29 11.99
C ASN A 47 -3.14 -16.90 10.84
N ILE A 48 -2.64 -15.66 10.80
CA ILE A 48 -1.68 -15.19 9.80
C ILE A 48 -0.27 -15.44 10.32
N ARG A 49 0.46 -16.31 9.62
CA ARG A 49 1.83 -16.69 9.98
C ARG A 49 2.89 -16.04 9.10
N ALA A 50 2.49 -15.46 7.97
CA ALA A 50 3.37 -14.76 7.05
C ALA A 50 2.60 -13.74 6.22
N VAL A 51 3.29 -12.67 5.81
CA VAL A 51 2.80 -11.69 4.85
C VAL A 51 3.59 -11.81 3.56
N TYR A 52 2.87 -12.00 2.45
CA TYR A 52 3.39 -11.87 1.10
C TYR A 52 3.00 -10.50 0.56
N LEU A 53 3.98 -9.63 0.31
CA LEU A 53 3.75 -8.30 -0.25
C LEU A 53 4.29 -8.23 -1.67
N THR A 54 3.45 -7.80 -2.62
CA THR A 54 3.84 -7.62 -4.03
C THR A 54 3.17 -6.41 -4.67
N GLY A 55 3.55 -6.09 -5.90
CA GLY A 55 2.91 -5.08 -6.73
C GLY A 55 2.16 -5.69 -7.92
N ASN A 56 0.98 -5.17 -8.23
CA ASN A 56 0.26 -5.49 -9.45
C ASN A 56 0.97 -4.85 -10.66
N GLY A 57 0.96 -5.53 -11.80
CA GLY A 57 1.51 -5.01 -13.05
C GLY A 57 3.03 -5.14 -13.16
N LYS A 58 3.70 -4.09 -13.65
CA LYS A 58 5.08 -4.17 -14.17
C LYS A 58 6.19 -3.94 -13.13
N ALA A 59 5.84 -3.49 -11.93
CA ALA A 59 6.82 -3.10 -10.92
C ALA A 59 6.28 -3.41 -9.51
N PHE A 60 7.19 -3.60 -8.56
CA PHE A 60 6.85 -3.72 -7.15
C PHE A 60 6.29 -2.39 -6.62
N CYS A 61 7.14 -1.37 -6.48
CA CYS A 61 6.78 -0.02 -6.04
C CYS A 61 7.88 0.96 -6.48
N ALA A 62 7.49 2.13 -7.00
CA ALA A 62 8.41 3.20 -7.39
C ALA A 62 8.81 4.14 -6.23
N GLY A 63 8.35 3.89 -5.00
CA GLY A 63 8.56 4.76 -3.83
C GLY A 63 7.43 5.78 -3.67
N GLN A 64 7.75 7.00 -3.26
CA GLN A 64 6.78 8.07 -3.05
C GLN A 64 6.20 8.58 -4.37
N ASP A 65 4.88 8.85 -4.40
CA ASP A 65 4.23 9.50 -5.53
C ASP A 65 4.65 10.98 -5.61
N LEU A 66 5.44 11.32 -6.63
CA LEU A 66 5.93 12.69 -6.83
C LEU A 66 4.81 13.67 -7.15
N GLN A 67 3.68 13.23 -7.72
CA GLN A 67 2.56 14.14 -7.99
C GLN A 67 1.91 14.59 -6.68
N GLU A 68 1.81 13.70 -5.68
CA GLU A 68 1.30 14.06 -4.35
C GLU A 68 2.27 14.99 -3.59
N VAL A 69 3.58 14.76 -3.74
CA VAL A 69 4.60 15.60 -3.11
C VAL A 69 4.61 17.03 -3.66
N LEU A 70 4.40 17.16 -4.97
CA LEU A 70 4.49 18.44 -5.67
C LEU A 70 3.16 19.22 -5.68
N ASP A 71 2.07 18.62 -5.20
CA ASP A 71 0.75 19.26 -5.12
C ASP A 71 0.78 20.39 -4.05
N PRO A 72 0.59 21.67 -4.44
CA PRO A 72 0.54 22.78 -3.48
C PRO A 72 -0.58 22.67 -2.46
N GLU A 73 -1.67 21.98 -2.81
CA GLU A 73 -2.82 21.68 -1.93
C GLU A 73 -2.70 20.29 -1.29
N GLY A 74 -1.60 19.57 -1.59
CA GLY A 74 -1.30 18.26 -1.07
C GLY A 74 -0.97 18.27 0.42
N PRO A 75 -0.85 17.09 1.05
CA PRO A 75 -0.54 16.99 2.48
C PRO A 75 0.81 17.64 2.88
N GLY A 76 1.69 17.89 1.91
CA GLY A 76 3.05 18.37 2.12
C GLY A 76 3.97 17.29 2.68
N MET A 77 5.29 17.45 2.47
CA MET A 77 6.28 16.43 2.84
C MET A 77 6.22 16.03 4.32
N ASN A 78 5.98 17.00 5.21
CA ASN A 78 5.95 16.76 6.67
C ASN A 78 4.83 15.79 7.08
N ARG A 79 3.70 15.78 6.39
CA ARG A 79 2.54 14.92 6.70
C ARG A 79 2.59 13.57 5.98
N ILE A 80 3.39 13.48 4.93
CA ILE A 80 3.67 12.22 4.22
C ILE A 80 4.61 11.35 5.06
N LEU A 81 5.59 11.96 5.74
CA LEU A 81 6.63 11.28 6.52
C LEU A 81 6.29 11.04 8.00
N SER A 82 5.18 11.62 8.50
CA SER A 82 4.70 11.46 9.88
C SER A 82 3.83 10.23 10.06
#